data_AF-A0A097QRK4-F1
#
_entry.id   AF-A0A097QRK4-F1
#
_cell.length_a   1.000
_cell.length_b   1.000
_cell.length_c   1.000
_cell.angle_alpha   90.00
_cell.angle_beta   90.00
_cell.angle_gamma   90.00
#
_symmetry.space_group_name_H-M   'P 1'
#
loop_
_entity.id
_entity.type
_entity.pdbx_description
1 polymer ?
#
loop_
_entity_poly.entity_id
_entity_poly.type
_entity_poly.pdbx_seq_one_letter_code
_entity_poly.pdbx_strand_id
1 'polypeptide(L)' 'MNTTLFVLAVAFIILATYANMKGAHKPGLALSGVAGGLATMVLFEGKLNPSIAFAVGFVATVAFEKARFSWTRR' A
#
# COMPACT_ATOMS: atom_id res chain seq x y z
N MET A 1 -15.43 8.50 7.50
CA MET A 1 -14.86 7.59 6.49
C MET A 1 -14.87 8.32 5.16
N ASN A 2 -13.72 8.85 4.77
CA ASN A 2 -13.54 9.54 3.51
C ASN A 2 -13.64 8.54 2.34
N THR A 3 -14.82 8.49 1.71
CA THR A 3 -15.13 7.58 0.60
C THR A 3 -14.14 7.72 -0.56
N THR A 4 -13.64 8.92 -0.82
CA THR A 4 -12.66 9.19 -1.88
C THR A 4 -11.33 8.49 -1.59
N LEU A 5 -10.82 8.58 -0.37
CA LEU A 5 -9.58 7.89 0.03
C LEU A 5 -9.74 6.37 -0.01
N PHE A 6 -10.91 5.86 0.38
CA PHE A 6 -11.21 4.44 0.31
C PHE A 6 -11.23 3.92 -1.14
N VAL A 7 -11.90 4.62 -2.05
CA VAL A 7 -11.92 4.25 -3.48
C VAL A 7 -10.52 4.31 -4.09
N LEU A 8 -9.72 5.32 -3.74
CA LEU A 8 -8.33 5.41 -4.16
C LEU A 8 -7.49 4.24 -3.63
N ALA A 9 -7.63 3.87 -2.35
CA ALA A 9 -6.92 2.73 -1.78
C ALA A 9 -7.25 1.44 -2.56
N VAL A 10 -8.53 1.18 -2.81
CA VAL A 10 -8.96 0.00 -3.59
C VAL A 10 -8.40 0.03 -5.02
N ALA A 11 -8.43 1.17 -5.70
CA ALA A 11 -7.86 1.30 -7.04
C ALA A 11 -6.35 1.00 -7.06
N PHE A 12 -5.61 1.51 -6.06
CA PHE A 12 -4.17 1.22 -5.92
C PHE A 12 -3.90 -0.25 -5.59
N ILE A 13 -4.73 -0.90 -4.77
CA ILE A 13 -4.61 -2.35 -4.50
C ILE A 13 -4.75 -3.16 -5.79
N ILE A 14 -5.74 -2.83 -6.63
CA ILE A 14 -5.96 -3.51 -7.91
C ILE A 14 -4.77 -3.28 -8.85
N LEU A 15 -4.30 -2.03 -8.98
CA LEU A 15 -3.14 -1.70 -9.81
C LEU A 15 -1.86 -2.38 -9.33
N ALA A 16 -1.63 -2.42 -8.02
CA ALA A 16 -0.48 -3.09 -7.42
C ALA A 16 -0.51 -4.59 -7.67
N THR A 17 -1.68 -5.21 -7.49
CA THR A 17 -1.90 -6.63 -7.77
C THR A 17 -1.61 -6.94 -9.24
N TYR A 18 -2.13 -6.12 -10.16
CA TYR A 18 -1.91 -6.27 -11.59
C TYR A 18 -0.43 -6.12 -11.98
N ALA A 19 0.25 -5.10 -11.44
CA ALA A 19 1.68 -4.87 -11.69
C ALA A 19 2.55 -6.04 -11.17
N ASN A 20 2.22 -6.56 -9.98
CA ASN A 20 2.89 -7.72 -9.40
C ASN A 20 2.65 -9.00 -10.22
N MET A 21 1.43 -9.23 -10.71
CA MET A 21 1.12 -10.37 -11.59
C MET A 21 1.91 -10.34 -12.89
N LYS A 22 2.18 -9.15 -13.44
CA LYS A 22 3.02 -8.98 -14.64
C LYS A 22 4.53 -9.11 -14.40
N GLY A 23 4.96 -9.46 -13.17
CA GLY A 23 6.38 -9.56 -12.82
C GLY A 23 7.08 -8.20 -12.70
N ALA A 24 6.33 -7.09 -12.77
CA ALA A 24 6.87 -5.75 -12.60
C ALA A 24 6.99 -5.42 -11.10
N HIS A 25 7.91 -6.10 -10.42
CA HIS A 25 8.04 -6.05 -8.96
C HIS A 25 8.40 -4.67 -8.41
N LYS A 26 9.20 -3.87 -9.14
CA LYS A 26 9.56 -2.50 -8.71
C LYS A 26 8.34 -1.56 -8.66
N PRO A 27 7.54 -1.41 -9.74
CA PRO A 27 6.33 -0.59 -9.68
C PRO A 27 5.26 -1.23 -8.80
N GLY A 28 5.14 -2.56 -8.76
CA GLY A 28 4.22 -3.26 -7.85
C GLY A 28 4.48 -2.94 -6.38
N LEU A 29 5.76 -2.95 -5.95
CA LEU A 29 6.14 -2.59 -4.59
C LEU A 29 5.75 -1.14 -4.22
N ALA A 30 5.98 -0.20 -5.14
CA ALA A 30 5.63 1.20 -4.93
C ALA A 30 4.11 1.40 -4.85
N LEU A 31 3.35 0.75 -5.74
CA LEU A 31 1.89 0.80 -5.77
C LEU A 31 1.27 0.16 -4.52
N SER A 32 1.81 -0.97 -4.06
CA SER A 32 1.40 -1.61 -2.80
C SER A 32 1.68 -0.71 -1.60
N GLY A 33 2.83 -0.03 -1.58
CA GLY A 33 3.13 0.98 -0.55
C GLY A 33 2.08 2.09 -0.52
N VAL A 34 1.75 2.68 -1.67
CA VAL A 34 0.74 3.75 -1.75
C VAL A 34 -0.63 3.23 -1.30
N ALA A 35 -1.02 2.02 -1.72
CA ALA A 35 -2.25 1.36 -1.27
C ALA A 35 -2.29 1.23 0.25
N GLY A 36 -1.21 0.74 0.87
CA GLY A 36 -1.07 0.57 2.31
C GLY A 36 -1.13 1.91 3.07
N GLY A 37 -0.45 2.93 2.57
CA GLY A 37 -0.50 4.28 3.13
C GLY A 37 -1.92 4.86 3.11
N LEU A 38 -2.62 4.77 1.97
CA LEU A 38 -4.00 5.23 1.85
C LEU A 38 -4.96 4.45 2.75
N ALA A 39 -4.83 3.12 2.82
CA ALA A 39 -5.65 2.28 3.69
C ALA A 39 -5.46 2.65 5.17
N THR A 40 -4.22 2.95 5.57
CA THR A 40 -3.90 3.32 6.95
C THR A 40 -4.40 4.73 7.28
N MET A 41 -4.36 5.67 6.33
CA MET A 41 -5.02 6.98 6.48
C MET A 41 -6.52 6.86 6.70
N VAL A 42 -7.20 5.96 5.97
CA VAL A 42 -8.63 5.70 6.17
C VAL A 42 -8.89 5.06 7.54
N LEU A 43 -8.05 4.12 7.96
CA LEU A 43 -8.20 3.41 9.24
C LEU A 43 -8.06 4.34 10.46
N PHE A 44 -7.14 5.30 10.38
CA PHE A 44 -6.84 6.24 11.46
C PHE A 44 -7.39 7.65 11.22
N GLU A 45 -8.36 7.78 10.31
CA GLU A 45 -9.01 9.05 10.02
C GLU A 45 -9.56 9.68 11.31
N GLY A 46 -9.15 10.91 11.61
CA GLY A 46 -9.55 11.65 12.82
C GLY A 46 -8.86 11.24 14.12
N LYS A 47 -7.96 10.25 14.10
CA LYS A 47 -7.22 9.77 15.29
C LYS A 47 -5.72 10.09 15.27
N LEU A 48 -5.13 10.15 14.08
CA LEU A 48 -3.71 10.43 13.87
C LEU A 48 -3.52 11.47 12.77
N ASN A 49 -2.35 12.12 12.79
CA ASN A 49 -1.96 13.00 11.70
C ASN A 49 -1.95 12.19 10.38
N PRO A 50 -2.67 12.64 9.33
CA PRO A 50 -2.79 11.90 8.07
C PRO A 50 -1.44 11.57 7.44
N SER A 51 -0.46 12.48 7.53
CA SER A 51 0.88 12.27 6.99
C SER A 51 1.63 11.15 7.72
N ILE A 52 1.45 11.04 9.04
CA ILE A 52 2.07 9.97 9.85
C ILE A 52 1.38 8.64 9.56
N ALA A 53 0.05 8.63 9.52
CA ALA A 53 -0.72 7.43 9.18
C ALA A 53 -0.35 6.88 7.79
N PHE A 54 -0.19 7.77 6.81
CA PHE A 54 0.29 7.40 5.47
C PHE A 54 1.69 6.82 5.50
N ALA A 55 2.65 7.51 6.14
CA ALA A 55 4.04 7.08 6.17
C ALA A 55 4.21 5.71 6.83
N VAL A 56 3.52 5.49 7.96
CA VAL A 56 3.55 4.20 8.67
C VAL A 56 2.95 3.09 7.80
N GLY A 57 1.78 3.32 7.21
CA GLY A 57 1.14 2.36 6.31
C GLY A 57 2.00 2.02 5.10
N PHE A 58 2.55 3.04 4.46
CA PHE A 58 3.42 2.88 3.30
C PHE A 58 4.67 2.05 3.63
N VAL A 59 5.40 2.44 4.68
CA VAL A 59 6.63 1.74 5.07
C VAL A 59 6.35 0.30 5.50
N ALA A 60 5.28 0.08 6.28
CA ALA A 60 4.88 -1.27 6.70
C ALA A 60 4.55 -2.17 5.51
N THR A 61 3.74 -1.68 4.56
CA THR A 61 3.36 -2.46 3.38
C THR A 61 4.56 -2.71 2.46
N VAL A 62 5.40 -1.70 2.20
CA VAL A 62 6.63 -1.88 1.40
C VAL A 62 7.58 -2.88 2.05
N ALA A 63 7.78 -2.81 3.37
CA ALA A 63 8.64 -3.72 4.10
C ALA A 63 8.11 -5.17 4.03
N PHE A 64 6.80 -5.35 4.25
CA PHE A 64 6.15 -6.65 4.15
C PHE A 64 6.24 -7.24 2.74
N GLU A 65 5.93 -6.44 1.71
CA GLU A 65 5.97 -6.88 0.32
C GLU A 65 7.41 -7.22 -0.12
N LYS A 66 8.40 -6.44 0.32
CA LYS A 66 9.82 -6.71 0.08
C LYS A 66 10.28 -7.99 0.77
N ALA A 67 9.84 -8.23 2.01
CA ALA A 67 10.12 -9.46 2.73
C ALA A 67 9.50 -10.67 2.01
N ARG A 68 8.24 -10.56 1.55
CA ARG A 68 7.56 -11.58 0.75
C ARG A 68 8.34 -11.91 -0.52
N PHE A 69 8.75 -10.92 -1.30
CA PHE A 69 9.54 -11.18 -2.52
C PHE A 69 10.90 -11.82 -2.25
N SER A 70 11.53 -11.50 -1.13
CA SER A 70 12.78 -12.15 -0.71
C SER A 70 12.56 -13.62 -0.35
N TRP A 71 11.43 -13.94 0.28
CA TRP A 71 11.06 -15.31 0.64
C TRP A 71 10.64 -16.16 -0.56
N THR A 72 9.87 -15.62 -1.51
CA THR A 72 9.40 -16.35 -2.70
C THR A 72 10.51 -16.63 -3.73
N ARG A 73 11.70 -16.01 -3.61
CA ARG A 73 12.86 -16.26 -4.50
C ARG A 73 13.83 -17.34 -3.99
N ARG A 74 13.59 -17.95 -2.83
CA ARG A 74 14.32 -19.14 -2.35
C ARG A 74 13.51 -20.39 -2.63
#